data_AF-A0A9W8VEH3-F1
#
_entry.id   AF-A0A9W8VEH3-F1
#
_cell.length_a   1.000
_cell.length_b   1.000
_cell.length_c   1.000
_cell.angle_alpha   90.00
_cell.angle_beta   90.00
_cell.angle_gamma   90.00
#
_symmetry.space_group_name_H-M   'P 1'
#
loop_
_entity.id
_entity.type
_entity.pdbx_description
1 polymer ?
#
loop_
_entity_poly.entity_id
_entity_poly.type
_entity_poly.pdbx_seq_one_letter_code
_entity_poly.pdbx_strand_id
1 'polypeptide(L)'
;MDEQYMCLDLFRLEHDIEAQGNKDPATMEDVKRFFDKSSRKRDNPDGTLRQRDFYDTSIPAGTLKRTIAAANPNGQVAKSTVFLDVELNSERWELKWTWRDANGGPVDLEDVNIYDSNPGKAINNALMNYDASETARINSYNEGRIIATVHRRIVRFVAAGTAREARIHSGDRGPQMEPLHLATDCLDKVTDMYIQAREERRRQDE
;
A
#
# COMPACT_ATOMS: atom_id res chain seq x y z
N MET A 1 36.17 -9.12 -6.48
CA MET A 1 34.96 -8.62 -5.78
C MET A 1 34.32 -9.84 -5.13
N ASP A 2 34.27 -9.90 -3.79
CA ASP A 2 33.68 -11.06 -3.08
C ASP A 2 32.20 -11.21 -3.44
N GLU A 3 31.73 -12.46 -3.50
CA GLU A 3 30.34 -12.86 -3.75
C GLU A 3 29.33 -12.12 -2.85
N GLN A 4 29.76 -11.75 -1.63
CA GLN A 4 28.98 -11.00 -0.65
C GLN A 4 28.62 -9.57 -1.12
N TYR A 5 29.41 -8.96 -2.00
CA TYR A 5 29.10 -7.64 -2.57
C TYR A 5 28.12 -7.71 -3.74
N MET A 6 27.89 -8.91 -4.31
CA MET A 6 27.02 -9.06 -5.47
C MET A 6 25.56 -8.76 -5.17
N CYS A 7 25.11 -8.94 -3.93
CA CYS A 7 23.71 -8.68 -3.54
C CYS A 7 23.60 -7.59 -2.47
N LEU A 8 24.67 -6.86 -2.17
CA LEU A 8 24.67 -5.87 -1.08
C LEU A 8 23.71 -4.69 -1.35
N ASP A 9 23.61 -4.25 -2.60
CA ASP A 9 22.62 -3.25 -3.04
C ASP A 9 21.18 -3.78 -2.89
N LEU A 10 20.95 -5.05 -3.21
CA LEU A 10 19.64 -5.70 -3.09
C LEU A 10 19.24 -5.93 -1.62
N PHE A 11 20.20 -6.29 -0.78
CA PHE A 11 20.02 -6.39 0.67
C PHE A 11 19.65 -5.03 1.27
N ARG A 12 20.37 -3.97 0.90
CA ARG A 12 20.05 -2.61 1.39
C ARG A 12 18.64 -2.18 0.99
N LEU A 13 18.26 -2.44 -0.26
CA LEU A 13 16.92 -2.14 -0.74
C LEU A 13 15.82 -2.90 0.04
N GLU A 14 16.06 -4.16 0.39
CA GLU A 14 15.09 -4.97 1.14
C GLU A 14 15.03 -4.54 2.61
N HIS A 15 16.18 -4.28 3.21
CA HIS A 15 16.28 -3.72 4.55
C HIS A 15 15.57 -2.37 4.65
N ASP A 16 15.69 -1.49 3.65
CA ASP A 16 15.00 -0.20 3.63
C ASP A 16 13.46 -0.36 3.57
N ILE A 17 12.96 -1.40 2.89
CA ILE A 17 11.53 -1.73 2.83
C ILE A 17 11.04 -2.26 4.19
N GLU A 18 11.76 -3.21 4.77
CA GLU A 18 11.37 -3.83 6.05
C GLU A 18 11.49 -2.85 7.22
N ALA A 19 12.49 -1.96 7.19
CA ALA A 19 12.68 -0.97 8.23
C ALA A 19 11.66 0.19 8.14
N GLN A 20 10.88 0.31 7.06
CA GLN A 20 9.89 1.38 6.86
C GLN A 20 10.45 2.80 7.15
N GLY A 21 11.71 3.05 6.80
CA GLY A 21 12.39 4.32 7.07
C GLY A 21 13.06 4.44 8.44
N ASN A 22 12.97 3.41 9.30
CA ASN A 22 13.81 3.30 10.48
C ASN A 22 15.27 3.07 10.06
N LYS A 23 16.20 3.79 10.68
CA LYS A 23 17.63 3.80 10.30
C LYS A 23 18.48 2.89 11.15
N ASP A 24 17.86 1.91 11.79
CA ASP A 24 18.60 0.96 12.60
C ASP A 24 19.65 0.24 11.73
N PRO A 25 20.86 0.05 12.27
CA PRO A 25 21.92 -0.60 11.51
C PRO A 25 21.54 -2.06 11.25
N ALA A 26 21.66 -2.46 9.99
CA ALA A 26 21.46 -3.84 9.58
C ALA A 26 22.30 -4.81 10.42
N THR A 27 21.64 -5.82 10.97
CA THR A 27 22.27 -6.87 11.77
C THR A 27 22.67 -8.06 10.91
N MET A 28 23.53 -8.94 11.45
CA MET A 28 23.87 -10.20 10.78
C MET A 28 22.67 -11.15 10.68
N GLU A 29 21.66 -11.00 11.55
CA GLU A 29 20.42 -11.76 11.47
C GLU A 29 19.58 -11.32 10.27
N ASP A 30 19.55 -10.02 9.96
CA ASP A 30 18.89 -9.49 8.76
C ASP A 30 19.53 -10.02 7.48
N VAL A 31 20.86 -10.06 7.44
CA VAL A 31 21.60 -10.64 6.30
C VAL A 31 21.24 -12.12 6.10
N LYS A 32 21.20 -12.89 7.20
CA LYS A 32 20.78 -14.31 7.14
C LYS A 32 19.35 -14.45 6.66
N ARG A 33 18.42 -13.66 7.20
CA ARG A 33 17.00 -13.64 6.81
C ARG A 33 16.86 -13.37 5.31
N PHE A 34 17.58 -12.36 4.80
CA PHE A 34 17.55 -12.00 3.39
C PHE A 34 17.98 -13.16 2.47
N PHE A 35 19.10 -13.82 2.76
CA PHE A 35 19.56 -14.95 1.95
C PHE A 35 18.68 -16.20 2.11
N ASP A 36 18.13 -16.44 3.30
CA ASP A 36 17.16 -17.52 3.53
C ASP A 36 15.87 -17.29 2.73
N LYS A 37 15.32 -16.07 2.76
CA LYS A 37 14.13 -15.65 2.00
C LYS A 37 14.38 -15.77 0.50
N SER A 38 15.55 -15.30 0.05
CA SER A 38 15.99 -15.40 -1.34
C SER A 38 16.20 -16.85 -1.77
N SER A 39 16.64 -17.77 -0.92
CA SER A 39 16.87 -19.17 -1.35
C SER A 39 15.59 -20.00 -1.53
N ARG A 40 14.49 -19.62 -0.85
CA ARG A 40 13.27 -20.45 -0.74
C ARG A 40 12.20 -20.17 -1.80
N LYS A 41 12.15 -18.97 -2.38
CA LYS A 41 11.05 -18.52 -3.24
C LYS A 41 11.44 -18.48 -4.71
N ARG A 42 10.77 -19.26 -5.58
CA ARG A 42 10.69 -18.94 -7.01
C ARG A 42 9.61 -17.87 -7.20
N ASP A 43 9.91 -16.65 -6.77
CA ASP A 43 8.97 -15.53 -6.99
C ASP A 43 8.94 -15.19 -8.47
N ASN A 44 7.74 -14.93 -8.98
CA ASN A 44 7.51 -14.63 -10.39
C ASN A 44 8.19 -13.29 -10.72
N PRO A 45 9.27 -13.26 -11.54
CA PRO A 45 10.04 -12.04 -11.80
C PRO A 45 9.24 -10.94 -12.50
N ASP A 46 8.11 -11.34 -13.11
CA ASP A 46 7.20 -10.51 -13.88
C ASP A 46 5.86 -10.30 -13.18
N GLY A 47 5.78 -10.58 -11.87
CA GLY A 47 4.54 -10.40 -11.11
C GLY A 47 4.13 -8.94 -11.20
N THR A 48 3.12 -8.62 -12.00
CA THR A 48 2.57 -7.27 -12.11
C THR A 48 2.04 -6.83 -10.76
N LEU A 49 2.23 -5.54 -10.44
CA LEU A 49 1.68 -4.96 -9.23
C LEU A 49 0.18 -5.25 -9.17
N ARG A 50 -0.27 -5.95 -8.11
CA ARG A 50 -1.67 -6.34 -7.93
C ARG A 50 -2.55 -5.10 -7.95
N GLN A 51 -3.65 -5.11 -8.71
CA GLN A 51 -4.66 -4.07 -8.61
C GLN A 51 -5.26 -4.06 -7.20
N ARG A 52 -5.73 -2.90 -6.75
CA ARG A 52 -6.41 -2.80 -5.45
C ARG A 52 -7.74 -3.53 -5.54
N ASP A 53 -8.02 -4.40 -4.58
CA ASP A 53 -9.34 -4.99 -4.41
C ASP A 53 -10.16 -4.12 -3.45
N PHE A 54 -11.45 -4.00 -3.73
CA PHE A 54 -12.40 -3.29 -2.87
C PHE A 54 -12.37 -3.85 -1.43
N TYR A 55 -12.23 -5.15 -1.28
CA TYR A 55 -12.16 -5.79 0.03
C TYR A 55 -10.86 -5.48 0.79
N ASP A 56 -9.81 -5.01 0.10
CA ASP A 56 -8.57 -4.65 0.77
C ASP A 56 -8.67 -3.27 1.42
N THR A 57 -9.41 -2.33 0.82
CA THR A 57 -9.44 -0.91 1.23
C THR A 57 -10.71 -0.51 1.95
N SER A 58 -11.79 -1.27 1.82
CA SER A 58 -13.07 -0.95 2.42
C SER A 58 -13.19 -1.42 3.87
N ILE A 59 -13.84 -0.60 4.70
CA ILE A 59 -14.17 -0.95 6.08
C ILE A 59 -15.68 -0.91 6.33
N PRO A 60 -16.24 -1.79 7.18
CA PRO A 60 -17.63 -1.68 7.59
C PRO A 60 -17.82 -0.40 8.43
N ALA A 61 -18.67 0.50 7.96
CA ALA A 61 -18.84 1.83 8.54
C ALA A 61 -20.27 2.12 9.04
N GLY A 62 -21.27 1.35 8.61
CA GLY A 62 -22.62 1.51 9.13
C GLY A 62 -23.62 0.49 8.59
N THR A 63 -24.90 0.85 8.70
CA THR A 63 -26.03 0.11 8.12
C THR A 63 -26.97 1.04 7.39
N LEU A 64 -27.66 0.57 6.37
CA LEU A 64 -28.65 1.38 5.65
C LEU A 64 -29.81 1.81 6.56
N LYS A 65 -30.26 3.05 6.40
CA LYS A 65 -31.50 3.55 6.97
C LYS A 65 -32.69 2.80 6.35
N ARG A 66 -33.66 2.50 7.20
CA ARG A 66 -34.77 1.57 6.95
C ARG A 66 -35.64 1.92 5.72
N THR A 67 -35.54 3.13 5.20
CA THR A 67 -36.42 3.73 4.18
C THR A 67 -36.10 3.36 2.74
N ILE A 68 -34.88 2.88 2.43
CA ILE A 68 -34.43 2.55 1.05
C ILE A 68 -34.36 1.04 0.80
N ALA A 69 -34.72 0.21 1.78
CA ALA A 69 -34.88 -1.22 1.56
C ALA A 69 -36.13 -1.48 0.70
N ALA A 70 -35.95 -1.53 -0.61
CA ALA A 70 -36.99 -1.90 -1.55
C ALA A 70 -37.66 -3.23 -1.13
N ALA A 71 -39.00 -3.17 -1.10
CA ALA A 71 -39.98 -4.23 -0.96
C ALA A 71 -39.47 -5.68 -0.98
N ASN A 72 -39.23 -6.25 0.21
CA ASN A 72 -39.30 -7.69 0.41
C ASN A 72 -40.73 -8.05 0.85
N PRO A 73 -41.44 -9.00 0.18
CA PRO A 73 -42.81 -9.37 0.53
C PRO A 73 -42.99 -10.02 1.92
N ASN A 74 -41.88 -10.34 2.61
CA ASN A 74 -41.87 -11.01 3.91
C ASN A 74 -41.57 -10.08 5.12
N GLY A 75 -41.57 -8.75 4.94
CA GLY A 75 -41.57 -7.79 6.05
C GLY A 75 -40.29 -7.71 6.92
N GLN A 76 -39.24 -8.49 6.62
CA GLN A 76 -37.94 -8.37 7.27
C GLN A 76 -37.04 -7.44 6.46
N VAL A 77 -36.88 -6.21 6.96
CA VAL A 77 -35.90 -5.25 6.44
C VAL A 77 -34.52 -5.68 6.94
N ALA A 78 -33.76 -6.37 6.10
CA ALA A 78 -32.37 -6.68 6.41
C ALA A 78 -31.59 -5.36 6.48
N LYS A 79 -31.06 -5.03 7.66
CA LYS A 79 -30.11 -3.92 7.83
C LYS A 79 -28.83 -4.30 7.08
N SER A 80 -28.73 -3.94 5.80
CA SER A 80 -27.52 -4.21 5.03
C SER A 80 -26.37 -3.39 5.59
N THR A 81 -25.21 -4.04 5.78
CA THR A 81 -23.96 -3.34 6.12
C THR A 81 -23.57 -2.40 4.98
N VAL A 82 -23.09 -1.24 5.36
CA VAL A 82 -22.52 -0.23 4.48
C VAL A 82 -21.03 -0.14 4.79
N PHE A 83 -20.24 -0.11 3.74
CA PHE A 83 -18.80 -0.01 3.75
C PHE A 83 -18.36 1.39 3.32
N LEU A 84 -17.28 1.88 3.92
CA LEU A 84 -16.59 3.08 3.50
C LEU A 84 -15.29 2.67 2.81
N ASP A 85 -15.10 3.17 1.60
CA ASP A 85 -13.95 2.91 0.75
C ASP A 85 -13.19 4.20 0.46
N VAL A 86 -11.87 4.08 0.32
CA VAL A 86 -10.94 5.18 0.08
C VAL A 86 -10.20 4.92 -1.22
N GLU A 87 -10.29 5.87 -2.14
CA GLU A 87 -9.54 5.89 -3.38
C GLU A 87 -8.57 7.10 -3.35
N LEU A 88 -7.28 6.84 -3.55
CA LEU A 88 -6.26 7.88 -3.69
C LEU A 88 -5.86 8.04 -5.16
N ASN A 89 -5.96 9.26 -5.66
CA ASN A 89 -5.27 9.70 -6.87
C ASN A 89 -3.96 10.39 -6.48
N SER A 90 -2.86 9.65 -6.53
CA SER A 90 -1.54 10.15 -6.12
C SER A 90 -0.97 11.23 -7.02
N GLU A 91 -1.37 11.30 -8.30
CA GLU A 91 -0.90 12.35 -9.23
C GLU A 91 -1.51 13.71 -8.89
N ARG A 92 -2.77 13.72 -8.45
CA ARG A 92 -3.52 14.93 -8.11
C ARG A 92 -3.59 15.25 -6.63
N TRP A 93 -3.08 14.36 -5.78
CA TRP A 93 -3.25 14.43 -4.33
C TRP A 93 -4.73 14.57 -3.94
N GLU A 94 -5.58 13.74 -4.57
CA GLU A 94 -7.02 13.74 -4.34
C GLU A 94 -7.43 12.45 -3.62
N LEU A 95 -8.19 12.60 -2.54
CA LEU A 95 -8.86 11.51 -1.84
C LEU A 95 -10.34 11.50 -2.19
N LYS A 96 -10.84 10.33 -2.57
CA LYS A 96 -12.25 10.09 -2.82
C LYS A 96 -12.78 9.05 -1.85
N TRP A 97 -13.89 9.41 -1.22
CA TRP A 97 -14.60 8.58 -0.25
C TRP A 97 -15.87 8.07 -0.89
N THR A 98 -16.05 6.75 -0.90
CA THR A 98 -17.25 6.14 -1.47
C THR A 98 -17.90 5.26 -0.42
N TRP A 99 -19.19 5.49 -0.17
CA TRP A 99 -20.00 4.60 0.65
C TRP A 99 -20.66 3.57 -0.26
N ARG A 100 -20.58 2.30 0.11
CA ARG A 100 -21.14 1.20 -0.68
C ARG A 100 -21.92 0.22 0.18
N ASP A 101 -22.96 -0.38 -0.39
CA ASP A 101 -23.67 -1.48 0.26
C ASP A 101 -22.87 -2.79 0.18
N ALA A 102 -23.41 -3.87 0.75
CA ALA A 102 -22.80 -5.19 0.70
C ALA A 102 -22.68 -5.78 -0.72
N ASN A 103 -23.39 -5.23 -1.70
CA ASN A 103 -23.34 -5.64 -3.10
C ASN A 103 -22.40 -4.72 -3.93
N GLY A 104 -21.72 -3.75 -3.31
CA GLY A 104 -20.82 -2.79 -3.97
C GLY A 104 -21.53 -1.61 -4.63
N GLY A 105 -22.85 -1.49 -4.48
CA GLY A 105 -23.64 -0.37 -5.00
C GLY A 105 -23.39 0.91 -4.20
N PRO A 106 -23.32 2.09 -4.83
CA PRO A 106 -23.09 3.35 -4.13
C PRO A 106 -24.27 3.67 -3.20
N VAL A 107 -23.96 4.28 -2.06
CA VAL A 107 -24.93 4.68 -1.03
C VAL A 107 -24.65 6.13 -0.65
N ASP A 108 -25.69 6.94 -0.47
CA ASP A 108 -25.52 8.30 0.04
C ASP A 108 -25.35 8.28 1.57
N LEU A 109 -24.45 9.12 2.09
CA LEU A 109 -24.18 9.19 3.53
C LEU A 109 -25.44 9.50 4.35
N GLU A 110 -26.35 10.29 3.79
CA GLU A 110 -27.64 10.61 4.41
C GLU A 110 -28.51 9.38 4.66
N ASP A 111 -28.26 8.28 3.96
CA ASP A 111 -28.96 7.01 4.07
C ASP A 111 -28.23 5.98 4.94
N VAL A 112 -27.15 6.38 5.60
CA VAL A 112 -26.34 5.50 6.45
C VAL A 112 -26.56 5.83 7.92
N ASN A 113 -26.87 4.80 8.71
CA ASN A 113 -26.68 4.80 10.16
C ASN A 113 -25.25 4.33 10.45
N ILE A 114 -24.34 5.29 10.64
CA ILE A 114 -22.93 5.03 10.93
C ILE A 114 -22.81 4.30 12.28
N TYR A 115 -21.96 3.28 12.36
CA TYR A 115 -21.77 2.51 13.60
C TYR A 115 -21.23 3.36 14.74
N ASP A 116 -20.36 4.31 14.41
CA ASP A 116 -19.85 5.32 15.33
C ASP A 116 -20.66 6.61 15.17
N SER A 117 -21.04 7.23 16.28
CA SER A 117 -21.65 8.56 16.28
C SER A 117 -20.73 9.66 15.73
N ASN A 118 -19.43 9.37 15.58
CA ASN A 118 -18.45 10.27 14.98
C ASN A 118 -18.03 9.81 13.56
N PRO A 119 -18.50 10.47 12.49
CA PRO A 119 -18.08 10.19 11.12
C PRO A 119 -16.57 10.29 10.90
N GLY A 120 -15.89 11.19 11.62
CA GLY A 120 -14.45 11.39 11.51
C GLY A 120 -13.65 10.15 11.93
N LYS A 121 -14.17 9.35 12.86
CA LYS A 121 -13.52 8.11 13.27
C LYS A 121 -13.65 7.01 12.22
N ALA A 122 -14.79 6.93 11.53
CA ALA A 122 -14.94 6.02 10.39
C ALA A 122 -13.96 6.39 9.25
N ILE A 123 -13.85 7.69 8.94
CA ILE A 123 -12.90 8.21 7.95
C ILE A 123 -11.45 7.86 8.34
N ASN A 124 -11.05 8.10 9.59
CA ASN A 124 -9.70 7.79 10.06
C ASN A 124 -9.40 6.28 9.97
N ASN A 125 -10.34 5.43 10.38
CA ASN A 125 -10.17 3.98 10.27
C ASN A 125 -10.04 3.53 8.81
N ALA A 126 -10.77 4.16 7.88
CA ALA A 126 -10.69 3.85 6.46
C ALA A 126 -9.33 4.25 5.88
N LEU A 127 -8.77 5.39 6.28
CA LEU A 127 -7.39 5.80 5.93
C LEU A 127 -6.36 4.81 6.42
N MET A 128 -6.41 4.45 7.71
CA MET A 128 -5.46 3.49 8.30
C MET A 128 -5.53 2.15 7.58
N ASN A 129 -6.74 1.69 7.24
CA ASN A 129 -6.92 0.44 6.50
C ASN A 129 -6.35 0.53 5.09
N TYR A 130 -6.61 1.63 4.37
CA TYR A 130 -6.04 1.89 3.06
C TYR A 130 -4.50 1.88 3.12
N ASP A 131 -3.90 2.62 4.06
CA ASP A 131 -2.45 2.74 4.19
C ASP A 131 -1.78 1.40 4.53
N ALA A 132 -2.39 0.63 5.43
CA ALA A 132 -1.89 -0.71 5.78
C ALA A 132 -1.95 -1.65 4.56
N SER A 133 -3.06 -1.64 3.84
CA SER A 133 -3.24 -2.43 2.61
C SER A 133 -2.26 -2.03 1.51
N GLU A 134 -2.11 -0.72 1.27
CA GLU A 134 -1.22 -0.19 0.24
C GLU A 134 0.25 -0.47 0.58
N THR A 135 0.64 -0.32 1.84
CA THR A 135 1.97 -0.68 2.34
C THR A 135 2.25 -2.16 2.10
N ALA A 136 1.33 -3.06 2.47
CA ALA A 136 1.50 -4.49 2.25
C ALA A 136 1.61 -4.84 0.75
N ARG A 137 0.79 -4.20 -0.09
CA ARG A 137 0.74 -4.40 -1.54
C ARG A 137 2.04 -3.97 -2.22
N ILE A 138 2.53 -2.77 -1.91
CA ILE A 138 3.76 -2.20 -2.47
C ILE A 138 4.99 -2.95 -1.96
N ASN A 139 5.07 -3.23 -0.65
CA ASN A 139 6.20 -3.95 -0.08
C ASN A 139 6.31 -5.36 -0.67
N SER A 140 5.19 -6.10 -0.76
CA SER A 140 5.19 -7.45 -1.35
C SER A 140 5.67 -7.44 -2.81
N TYR A 141 5.26 -6.44 -3.59
CA TYR A 141 5.69 -6.30 -4.98
C TYR A 141 7.18 -5.96 -5.09
N ASN A 142 7.65 -4.98 -4.32
CA ASN A 142 9.05 -4.56 -4.33
C ASN A 142 9.99 -5.68 -3.83
N GLU A 143 9.63 -6.37 -2.75
CA GLU A 143 10.36 -7.54 -2.24
C GLU A 143 10.46 -8.65 -3.30
N GLY A 144 9.36 -8.96 -3.99
CA GLY A 144 9.35 -9.96 -5.06
C GLY A 144 10.34 -9.62 -6.19
N ARG A 145 10.43 -8.34 -6.58
CA ARG A 145 11.39 -7.87 -7.59
C ARG A 145 12.84 -7.92 -7.12
N ILE A 146 13.09 -7.65 -5.83
CA ILE A 146 14.42 -7.81 -5.24
C ILE A 146 14.84 -9.28 -5.30
N ILE A 147 14.01 -10.18 -4.77
CA ILE A 147 14.28 -11.63 -4.73
C ILE A 147 14.52 -12.18 -6.14
N ALA A 148 13.68 -11.80 -7.10
CA ALA A 148 13.85 -12.18 -8.50
C ALA A 148 15.20 -11.70 -9.08
N THR A 149 15.65 -10.50 -8.71
CA THR A 149 16.94 -9.97 -9.15
C THR A 149 18.11 -10.69 -8.49
N VAL A 150 18.01 -11.02 -7.20
CA VAL A 150 18.99 -11.86 -6.48
C VAL A 150 19.16 -13.19 -7.19
N HIS A 151 18.04 -13.85 -7.55
CA HIS A 151 18.05 -15.13 -8.26
C HIS A 151 18.80 -15.05 -9.58
N ARG A 152 18.48 -14.05 -10.41
CA ARG A 152 19.15 -13.88 -11.71
C ARG A 152 20.66 -13.69 -11.53
N ARG A 153 21.09 -12.91 -10.52
CA ARG A 153 22.50 -12.71 -10.22
C ARG A 153 23.19 -14.00 -9.78
N ILE A 154 22.59 -14.75 -8.85
CA ILE A 154 23.13 -16.03 -8.37
C ILE A 154 23.25 -17.04 -9.52
N VAL A 155 22.21 -17.22 -10.33
CA VAL A 155 22.22 -18.16 -11.46
C VAL A 155 23.32 -17.82 -12.46
N ARG A 156 23.48 -16.54 -12.80
CA ARG A 156 24.54 -16.10 -13.72
C ARG A 156 25.93 -16.28 -13.13
N PHE A 157 26.09 -15.99 -11.84
CA PHE A 157 27.37 -16.20 -11.16
C PHE A 157 27.77 -17.67 -11.16
N VAL A 158 26.86 -18.57 -10.79
CA VAL A 158 27.07 -20.01 -10.84
C VAL A 158 27.43 -20.49 -12.25
N ALA A 159 26.75 -19.98 -13.28
CA ALA A 159 27.02 -20.33 -14.68
C ALA A 159 28.38 -19.82 -15.20
N ALA A 160 28.82 -18.63 -14.76
CA ALA A 160 30.11 -18.07 -15.14
C ALA A 160 31.29 -18.75 -14.43
N GLY A 161 31.04 -19.33 -13.25
CA GLY A 161 32.03 -19.94 -12.38
C GLY A 161 32.90 -18.93 -11.65
N THR A 162 33.66 -19.41 -10.66
CA THR A 162 34.51 -18.57 -9.79
C THR A 162 35.79 -18.07 -10.46
N ALA A 163 36.12 -18.60 -11.64
CA ALA A 163 37.30 -18.21 -12.41
C ALA A 163 37.15 -16.85 -13.10
N ARG A 164 35.91 -16.34 -13.22
CA ARG A 164 35.62 -15.04 -13.83
C ARG A 164 35.26 -14.02 -12.76
N GLU A 165 35.69 -12.79 -12.99
CA GLU A 165 35.33 -11.68 -12.12
C GLU A 165 33.80 -11.50 -12.07
N ALA A 166 33.25 -11.44 -10.85
CA ALA A 166 31.84 -11.16 -10.62
C ALA A 166 31.44 -9.83 -11.26
N ARG A 167 30.55 -9.86 -12.26
CA ARG A 167 30.04 -8.68 -12.95
C ARG A 167 28.52 -8.67 -12.95
N ILE A 168 27.94 -7.55 -12.52
CA ILE A 168 26.50 -7.31 -12.60
C ILE A 168 26.17 -6.82 -14.02
N HIS A 169 25.34 -7.57 -14.74
CA HIS A 169 24.88 -7.15 -16.06
C HIS A 169 23.85 -6.02 -15.95
N SER A 170 23.69 -5.22 -17.01
CA SER A 170 22.74 -4.10 -17.03
C SER A 170 21.31 -4.51 -16.68
N GLY A 171 20.85 -5.67 -17.15
CA GLY A 171 19.52 -6.23 -16.84
C GLY A 171 19.37 -6.83 -15.43
N ASP A 172 20.46 -6.90 -14.66
CA ASP A 172 20.45 -7.43 -13.29
C ASP A 172 20.78 -6.34 -12.27
N ARG A 173 20.82 -5.06 -12.64
CA ARG A 173 20.92 -3.96 -11.68
C ARG A 173 19.73 -3.97 -10.71
N GLY A 174 19.92 -3.36 -9.54
CA GLY A 174 18.84 -3.22 -8.56
C GLY A 174 17.59 -2.63 -9.21
N PRO A 175 16.40 -3.21 -8.96
CA PRO A 175 15.18 -2.71 -9.59
C PRO A 175 14.84 -1.32 -9.04
N GLN A 176 14.23 -0.48 -9.88
CA GLN A 176 13.58 0.75 -9.41
C GLN A 176 12.34 0.37 -8.60
N MET A 177 12.26 0.78 -7.33
CA MET A 177 11.12 0.47 -6.48
C MET A 177 9.88 1.25 -6.87
N GLU A 178 8.73 0.61 -6.71
CA GLU A 178 7.45 1.30 -6.77
C GLU A 178 7.31 2.21 -5.55
N PRO A 179 6.96 3.49 -5.73
CA PRO A 179 6.77 4.41 -4.62
C PRO A 179 5.54 4.03 -3.78
N LEU A 180 5.65 4.24 -2.47
CA LEU A 180 4.52 4.13 -1.55
C LEU A 180 3.79 5.48 -1.48
N HIS A 181 2.48 5.44 -1.69
CA HIS A 181 1.61 6.61 -1.59
C HIS A 181 0.53 6.37 -0.55
N LEU A 182 0.63 7.04 0.58
CA LEU A 182 -0.32 6.92 1.68
C LEU A 182 -1.44 7.94 1.54
N ALA A 183 -2.65 7.53 1.89
CA ALA A 183 -3.82 8.39 1.94
C ALA A 183 -3.72 9.41 3.09
N THR A 184 -3.08 9.04 4.21
CA THR A 184 -2.78 9.98 5.30
C THR A 184 -1.86 11.12 4.87
N ASP A 185 -0.73 10.79 4.23
CA ASP A 185 0.19 11.80 3.69
C ASP A 185 -0.53 12.78 2.74
N CYS A 186 -1.47 12.26 1.96
CA CYS A 186 -2.30 13.07 1.07
C CYS A 186 -3.24 13.99 1.86
N LEU A 187 -3.89 13.48 2.90
CA LEU A 187 -4.79 14.27 3.74
C LEU A 187 -4.04 15.40 4.46
N ASP A 188 -2.85 15.12 4.99
CA ASP A 188 -2.01 16.11 5.68
C ASP A 188 -1.64 17.25 4.74
N LYS A 189 -1.17 16.93 3.52
CA LYS A 189 -0.85 17.93 2.50
C LYS A 189 -2.04 18.81 2.12
N VAL A 190 -3.21 18.20 1.89
CA VAL A 190 -4.43 18.94 1.55
C VAL A 190 -4.85 19.86 2.70
N THR A 191 -4.70 19.38 3.94
CA THR A 191 -5.02 20.16 5.15
C THR A 191 -4.08 21.36 5.29
N ASP A 192 -2.78 21.16 5.12
CA ASP A 192 -1.77 22.22 5.15
C ASP A 192 -2.03 23.29 4.09
N MET A 193 -2.34 22.87 2.85
CA MET A 193 -2.70 23.79 1.77
C MET A 193 -3.93 24.63 2.12
N TYR A 194 -4.95 24.02 2.71
CA TYR A 194 -6.16 24.73 3.10
C TYR A 194 -5.89 25.76 4.21
N ILE A 195 -5.07 25.39 5.21
CA ILE A 195 -4.66 26.30 6.29
C ILE A 195 -3.92 27.51 5.71
N GLN A 196 -2.93 27.27 4.85
CA GLN A 196 -2.17 28.33 4.20
C GLN A 196 -3.08 29.27 3.38
N ALA A 197 -3.96 28.73 2.54
CA ALA A 197 -4.88 29.51 1.73
C ALA A 197 -5.89 30.31 2.57
N ARG A 198 -6.24 29.81 3.76
CA ARG A 198 -7.11 30.54 4.70
C ARG A 198 -6.36 31.70 5.35
N GLU A 199 -5.10 31.49 5.75
CA GLU A 199 -4.27 32.55 6.32
C GLU A 199 -3.95 33.66 5.31
N GLU A 200 -3.66 33.30 4.06
CA GLU A 200 -3.41 34.28 3.00
C GLU A 200 -4.61 35.17 2.74
N ARG A 201 -5.82 34.60 2.71
CA ARG A 201 -7.07 35.39 2.62
C ARG A 201 -7.21 36.35 3.78
N ARG A 202 -6.95 35.89 5.02
CA ARG A 202 -7.02 36.77 6.20
C ARG A 202 -6.02 37.92 6.13
N ARG A 203 -4.80 37.70 5.62
CA ARG A 203 -3.78 38.75 5.43
C ARG A 203 -4.12 39.74 4.31
N GLN A 204 -4.96 39.35 3.34
CA GLN A 204 -5.42 40.24 2.27
C GLN A 204 -6.59 41.14 2.70
N ASP A 205 -7.29 40.76 3.77
CA ASP A 205 -8.43 41.49 4.34
C ASP A 205 -8.02 42.44 5.50
N GLU A 206 -6.74 42.44 5.91
CA GLU A 206 -6.13 43.31 6.94
C GLU A 206 -5.34 44.48 6.30
#